data_AF-A0A2W6SAE0-F1
#
_entry.id   AF-A0A2W6SAE0-F1
#
_cell.length_a   1.000
_cell.length_b   1.000
_cell.length_c   1.000
_cell.angle_alpha   90.00
_cell.angle_beta   90.00
_cell.angle_gamma   90.00
#
_symmetry.space_group_name_H-M   'P 1'
#
loop_
_entity.id
_entity.type
_entity.pdbx_description
1 polymer ?
#
loop_
_entity_poly.entity_id
_entity_poly.type
_entity_poly.pdbx_seq_one_letter_code
_entity_poly.pdbx_strand_id
1 'polypeptide(L)'
;MAGMLQIMTYMMAFYLVLKGVEILQIGLASNRSSRKGLIVLGALTLFACVFAAIGFVGMQDNQAQHLSSSMSSASSFASPY
;
A
#
# COMPACT_ATOMS: atom_id res chain seq x y z
N MET A 1 -0.60 -13.46 14.41
CA MET A 1 0.07 -13.37 13.09
C MET A 1 -0.27 -12.11 12.29
N ALA A 2 -1.39 -11.43 12.57
CA ALA A 2 -1.80 -10.23 11.84
C ALA A 2 -0.78 -9.08 11.84
N GLY A 3 -0.01 -8.91 12.93
CA GLY A 3 1.05 -7.90 12.97
C GLY A 3 2.15 -8.09 11.91
N MET A 4 2.44 -9.34 11.52
CA MET A 4 3.40 -9.61 10.43
C MET A 4 2.83 -9.22 9.07
N LEU A 5 1.54 -9.50 8.82
CA LEU A 5 0.87 -9.10 7.58
C LEU A 5 0.79 -7.59 7.44
N GLN A 6 0.57 -6.86 8.54
CA GLN A 6 0.58 -5.40 8.54
C GLN A 6 1.95 -4.86 8.09
N ILE A 7 3.04 -5.33 8.71
CA ILE A 7 4.41 -4.91 8.34
C ILE A 7 4.71 -5.21 6.86
N MET A 8 4.39 -6.42 6.39
CA MET A 8 4.62 -6.80 4.99
C MET A 8 3.85 -5.91 4.01
N THR A 9 2.64 -5.50 4.37
CA THR A 9 1.77 -4.72 3.49
C THR A 9 2.14 -3.22 3.51
N TYR A 10 2.62 -2.68 4.64
CA TYR A 10 3.28 -1.37 4.68
C TYR A 10 4.55 -1.35 3.82
N MET A 11 5.38 -2.39 3.91
CA MET A 11 6.56 -2.52 3.06
C MET A 11 6.19 -2.62 1.58
N MET A 12 5.14 -3.40 1.24
CA MET A 12 4.61 -3.48 -0.12
C MET A 12 4.13 -2.11 -0.62
N ALA A 13 3.34 -1.38 0.18
CA ALA A 13 2.82 -0.07 -0.20
C ALA A 13 3.95 0.92 -0.48
N PHE A 14 4.99 0.93 0.36
CA PHE A 14 6.20 1.72 0.13
C PHE A 14 6.93 1.30 -1.16
N TYR A 15 7.12 -0.01 -1.36
CA TYR A 15 7.77 -0.56 -2.55
C TYR A 15 7.03 -0.19 -3.84
N LEU A 16 5.69 -0.17 -3.78
CA LEU A 16 4.83 0.16 -4.90
C LEU A 16 4.99 1.63 -5.32
N VAL A 17 5.13 2.55 -4.35
CA VAL A 17 5.43 3.96 -4.63
C VAL A 17 6.84 4.11 -5.21
N LEU A 18 7.85 3.46 -4.64
CA LEU A 18 9.21 3.47 -5.19
C LEU A 18 9.24 2.96 -6.64
N LYS A 19 8.48 1.91 -6.94
CA LYS A 19 8.36 1.37 -8.29
C LYS A 19 7.74 2.38 -9.26
N GLY A 20 6.70 3.10 -8.83
CA GLY A 20 6.12 4.19 -9.61
C GLY A 20 7.13 5.30 -9.91
N VAL A 21 7.98 5.64 -8.94
CA VAL A 21 9.05 6.63 -9.11
C VAL A 21 10.10 6.13 -10.12
N GLU A 22 10.52 4.87 -10.06
CA GLU A 22 11.44 4.29 -11.05
C GLU A 22 10.91 4.39 -12.48
N ILE A 23 9.62 4.09 -12.70
CA ILE A 23 8.98 4.20 -14.00
C ILE A 23 8.99 5.65 -14.51
N LEU A 24 8.72 6.62 -13.63
CA LEU A 24 8.80 8.04 -13.97
C LEU A 24 10.24 8.46 -14.32
N GLN A 25 11.24 7.99 -13.57
CA GLN A 25 12.65 8.26 -13.86
C GLN A 25 13.08 7.71 -15.23
N ILE A 26 12.62 6.51 -15.61
CA ILE A 26 12.85 5.95 -16.96
C ILE A 26 12.27 6.88 -18.03
N GLY A 27 11.07 7.42 -17.82
CA GLY A 27 10.45 8.40 -18.72
C GLY A 27 11.25 9.71 -18.81
N LEU A 28 11.75 10.21 -17.68
CA LEU A 28 12.54 11.45 -17.61
C LEU A 28 13.91 11.31 -18.27
N ALA A 29 14.57 10.16 -18.10
CA ALA A 29 15.88 9.85 -18.67
C ALA A 29 15.82 9.44 -20.16
N SER A 30 14.64 9.21 -20.72
CA SER A 30 14.49 8.79 -22.12
C SER A 30 14.82 9.91 -23.10
N ASN A 31 15.67 9.61 -24.10
CA ASN A 31 16.02 10.52 -25.21
C ASN A 31 15.19 10.26 -26.49
N ARG A 32 14.08 9.53 -26.39
CA ARG A 32 13.22 9.24 -27.56
C ARG A 32 12.38 10.46 -27.95
N SER A 33 12.03 10.56 -29.23
CA SER A 33 11.11 11.59 -29.75
C SER A 33 9.80 11.68 -28.96
N SER A 34 9.27 10.53 -28.52
CA SER A 34 8.05 10.42 -27.69
C SER A 34 8.26 10.62 -26.18
N ARG A 35 9.35 11.28 -25.74
CA ARG A 35 9.68 11.50 -24.31
C ARG A 35 8.51 12.06 -23.50
N LYS A 36 7.78 13.03 -24.05
CA LYS A 36 6.62 13.64 -23.37
C LYS A 36 5.54 12.61 -23.03
N GLY A 37 5.26 11.66 -23.92
CA GLY A 37 4.27 10.60 -23.67
C GLY A 37 4.71 9.65 -22.55
N LEU A 38 6.00 9.32 -22.50
CA LEU A 38 6.56 8.46 -21.44
C LEU A 38 6.53 9.14 -20.06
N ILE A 39 6.80 10.44 -20.00
CA ILE A 39 6.72 11.22 -18.76
C ILE A 39 5.28 11.26 -18.26
N VAL A 40 4.30 11.53 -19.12
CA VAL A 40 2.88 11.57 -18.73
C VAL A 40 2.41 10.19 -18.24
N LEU A 41 2.78 9.12 -18.94
CA LEU A 41 2.44 7.75 -18.51
C LEU A 41 3.09 7.40 -17.17
N GLY A 42 4.36 7.76 -16.97
CA GLY A 42 5.05 7.57 -15.70
C GLY A 42 4.41 8.36 -14.57
N ALA A 43 3.98 9.60 -14.82
CA ALA A 43 3.32 10.43 -13.82
C ALA A 43 1.95 9.86 -13.42
N LEU A 44 1.14 9.45 -14.40
CA LEU A 44 -0.15 8.79 -14.13
C LEU A 44 0.02 7.49 -13.35
N THR A 45 1.03 6.69 -13.71
CA THR A 45 1.34 5.44 -13.00
C THR A 45 1.74 5.72 -11.56
N LEU A 46 2.60 6.72 -11.31
CA LEU A 46 2.98 7.13 -9.96
C LEU A 46 1.75 7.57 -9.14
N PHE A 47 0.85 8.37 -9.72
CA PHE A 47 -0.40 8.75 -9.05
C PHE A 47 -1.24 7.53 -8.68
N ALA A 48 -1.46 6.60 -9.62
CA ALA A 48 -2.18 5.36 -9.35
C ALA A 48 -1.51 4.53 -8.23
N CYS A 49 -0.18 4.48 -8.22
CA CYS A 49 0.60 3.82 -7.17
C CYS A 49 0.37 4.44 -5.78
N VAL A 50 0.34 5.77 -5.68
CA VAL A 50 0.06 6.47 -4.42
C VAL A 50 -1.36 6.19 -3.94
N PHE A 51 -2.37 6.27 -4.81
CA PHE A 51 -3.75 5.96 -4.44
C PHE A 51 -3.91 4.50 -3.99
N ALA A 52 -3.28 3.56 -4.69
CA ALA A 52 -3.29 2.15 -4.29
C ALA A 52 -2.63 1.95 -2.91
N ALA A 53 -1.50 2.60 -2.65
CA ALA A 53 -0.82 2.53 -1.35
C ALA A 53 -1.71 3.02 -0.20
N ILE A 54 -2.40 4.16 -0.38
CA ILE A 54 -3.37 4.68 0.61
C ILE A 54 -4.51 3.67 0.82
N GLY A 55 -5.05 3.11 -0.26
CA GLY A 55 -6.10 2.08 -0.18
C GLY A 55 -5.67 0.83 0.59
N PHE A 56 -4.46 0.33 0.35
CA PHE A 56 -3.92 -0.82 1.08
C PHE A 56 -3.72 -0.55 2.57
N VAL A 57 -3.35 0.67 2.96
CA VAL A 57 -3.26 1.06 4.38
C VAL A 57 -4.65 1.09 5.01
N GLY A 58 -5.63 1.73 4.37
CA GLY A 58 -7.00 1.78 4.89
C GLY A 58 -7.65 0.39 5.03
N MET A 59 -7.38 -0.53 4.10
CA MET A 59 -7.86 -1.91 4.21
C MET A 59 -7.19 -2.69 5.36
N GLN A 60 -5.91 -2.40 5.65
CA GLN A 60 -5.22 -3.01 6.80
C GLN A 60 -5.79 -2.52 8.13
N ASP A 61 -6.08 -1.23 8.25
CA ASP A 61 -6.60 -0.67 9.50
C ASP A 61 -7.95 -1.31 9.86
N ASN A 62 -8.81 -1.56 8.86
CA ASN A 62 -10.06 -2.32 9.06
C ASN A 62 -9.80 -3.77 9.52
N GLN A 63 -8.85 -4.48 8.89
CA GLN A 63 -8.50 -5.84 9.30
C GLN A 63 -7.98 -5.90 10.74
N ALA A 64 -7.18 -4.91 11.17
CA ALA A 64 -6.67 -4.83 12.54
C ALA A 64 -7.81 -4.61 13.56
N GLN A 65 -8.81 -3.78 13.24
CA GLN A 65 -9.96 -3.51 14.11
C GLN A 65 -10.90 -4.72 14.29
N HIS A 66 -11.10 -5.53 13.23
CA HIS A 66 -11.91 -6.75 13.35
C HIS A 66 -11.24 -7.82 14.23
N LEU A 67 -9.91 -7.89 14.21
CA LEU A 67 -9.18 -8.81 15.06
C LEU A 67 -9.16 -8.37 16.53
N SER A 68 -9.03 -7.08 16.81
CA SER A 68 -9.04 -6.57 18.19
C SER A 68 -10.41 -6.75 18.87
N SER A 69 -11.51 -6.47 18.16
CA SER A 69 -12.88 -6.66 18.65
C SER A 69 -13.25 -8.13 18.89
N SER A 70 -12.80 -9.03 18.02
CA SER A 70 -12.98 -10.49 18.21
C SER A 70 -12.24 -10.99 19.45
N MET A 71 -11.04 -10.47 19.72
CA MET A 71 -10.25 -10.90 20.88
C MET A 71 -10.83 -10.41 22.22
N SER A 72 -11.40 -9.20 22.26
CA SER A 72 -12.12 -8.68 23.44
C SER A 72 -13.39 -9.48 23.76
N SER A 73 -14.05 -10.04 22.75
CA SER A 73 -15.24 -10.88 22.93
C SER A 73 -14.85 -12.25 23.48
N ALA A 74 -13.76 -12.84 22.97
CA ALA A 74 -13.25 -14.13 23.45
C ALA A 74 -12.75 -14.08 24.91
N SER A 75 -12.12 -12.98 25.34
CA SER A 75 -11.69 -12.82 26.74
C SER A 75 -12.85 -12.68 27.72
N SER A 76 -13.95 -12.03 27.31
CA SER A 76 -15.16 -11.92 28.15
C SER A 76 -15.84 -13.26 28.41
N PHE A 77 -15.71 -14.22 27.50
CA PHE A 77 -16.26 -15.57 27.67
C PHE A 77 -15.37 -16.48 28.54
N ALA A 78 -14.11 -16.09 28.75
CA ALA A 78 -13.11 -16.85 29.52
C ALA A 78 -13.04 -16.46 31.01
N SER A 79 -13.77 -15.44 31.48
CA SER A 79 -13.88 -15.12 32.92
C SER A 79 -15.27 -15.45 33.45
N PRO A 80 -15.50 -16.66 33.99
CA PRO A 80 -16.70 -16.98 34.75
C PRO A 80 -16.65 -16.52 36.22
N TYR A 81 -15.63 -15.77 36.63
CA TYR A 81 -15.48 -15.17 37.96
C TYR A 81 -14.92 -13.74 37.85
#